data_AF-A0A971UKQ2-F1
#
_entry.id   AF-A0A971UKQ2-F1
#
_cell.length_a   1.000
_cell.length_b   1.000
_cell.length_c   1.000
_cell.angle_alpha   90.00
_cell.angle_beta   90.00
_cell.angle_gamma   90.00
#
_symmetry.space_group_name_H-M   'P 1'
#
loop_
_entity.id
_entity.type
_entity.pdbx_description
1 polymer ?
#
loop_
_entity_poly.entity_id
_entity_poly.type
_entity_poly.pdbx_seq_one_letter_code
_entity_poly.pdbx_strand_id
1 'polypeptide(L)'
;MVTRPKRIYVSGPMTGLPDHNFPAFHAAAARLREARYEVIDPAENFGGRTDLPRETYLRADVILVAQCDAIAMLPGWQESRGAKLEYLLARELNMPALDAETLQPLENPPVPAVSLHQLKLVTDAPGETVLAEAIRITDGSRQADYGHPRDDFARTALMWTGILAGKLRDGAEITAAEVPLCMIAVKLARQSHRHKRDNLVDIAGYSRTAAMVAGEE
;
A
#
# COMPACT_ATOMS: atom_id res chain seq x y z
N MET A 1 30.18 -19.20 -30.02
CA MET A 1 29.66 -19.32 -28.65
C MET A 1 28.19 -19.72 -28.77
N VAL A 2 27.80 -20.90 -28.29
CA VAL A 2 26.39 -21.29 -28.28
C VAL A 2 25.72 -20.55 -27.12
N THR A 3 24.87 -19.58 -27.42
CA THR A 3 24.06 -18.90 -26.39
C THR A 3 23.08 -19.91 -25.81
N ARG A 4 23.20 -20.20 -24.51
CA ARG A 4 22.22 -21.04 -23.80
C ARG A 4 20.84 -20.37 -23.92
N PRO A 5 19.76 -21.13 -24.18
CA PRO A 5 18.40 -20.57 -24.16
C PRO A 5 18.13 -19.93 -22.79
N LYS A 6 17.53 -18.74 -22.78
CA LYS A 6 17.15 -18.06 -21.54
C LYS A 6 16.09 -18.87 -20.82
N ARG A 7 16.27 -19.08 -19.52
CA ARG A 7 15.31 -19.78 -18.66
C ARG A 7 14.24 -18.81 -18.19
N ILE A 8 12.97 -19.21 -18.26
CA ILE A 8 11.86 -18.39 -17.79
C ILE A 8 10.91 -19.19 -16.92
N TYR A 9 10.55 -18.62 -15.78
CA TYR A 9 9.60 -19.21 -14.86
C TYR A 9 8.19 -18.66 -15.09
N VAL A 10 7.16 -19.52 -15.16
CA VAL A 10 5.76 -19.09 -15.27
C VAL A 10 5.15 -18.93 -13.89
N SER A 11 4.57 -17.77 -13.59
CA SER A 11 4.02 -17.42 -12.28
C SER A 11 2.59 -16.90 -12.38
N GLY A 12 1.71 -17.31 -11.47
CA GLY A 12 0.29 -16.95 -11.51
C GLY A 12 -0.55 -17.46 -10.34
N PRO A 13 -1.87 -17.18 -10.34
CA PRO A 13 -2.79 -17.76 -9.36
C PRO A 13 -3.03 -19.26 -9.64
N MET A 14 -3.07 -20.08 -8.59
CA MET A 14 -3.42 -21.51 -8.65
C MET A 14 -4.50 -21.90 -7.63
N THR A 15 -4.28 -21.58 -6.34
CA THR A 15 -5.19 -21.95 -5.25
C THR A 15 -6.57 -21.30 -5.41
N GLY A 16 -7.63 -22.10 -5.33
CA GLY A 16 -9.02 -21.63 -5.39
C GLY A 16 -9.59 -21.46 -6.80
N LEU A 17 -8.80 -21.73 -7.85
CA LEU A 17 -9.26 -21.75 -9.23
C LEU A 17 -9.56 -23.19 -9.71
N PRO A 18 -10.46 -23.37 -10.70
CA PRO A 18 -10.70 -24.67 -11.34
C PRO A 18 -9.39 -25.27 -11.86
N ASP A 19 -9.22 -26.58 -11.65
CA ASP A 19 -8.03 -27.36 -12.06
C ASP A 19 -6.69 -26.71 -11.68
N HIS A 20 -6.68 -25.95 -10.57
CA HIS A 20 -5.51 -25.21 -10.09
C HIS A 20 -4.91 -24.25 -11.13
N ASN A 21 -5.73 -23.80 -12.09
CA ASN A 21 -5.33 -22.96 -13.22
C ASN A 21 -4.29 -23.61 -14.18
N PHE A 22 -4.07 -24.93 -14.10
CA PHE A 22 -3.09 -25.63 -14.95
C PHE A 22 -3.25 -25.37 -16.45
N PRO A 23 -4.48 -25.28 -17.03
CA PRO A 23 -4.63 -24.94 -18.44
C PRO A 23 -3.98 -23.61 -18.83
N ALA A 24 -4.03 -22.58 -17.98
CA ALA A 24 -3.41 -21.29 -18.25
C ALA A 24 -1.87 -21.36 -18.19
N PHE A 25 -1.34 -22.10 -17.21
CA PHE A 25 0.10 -22.36 -17.08
C PHE A 25 0.66 -23.09 -18.31
N HIS A 26 0.01 -24.20 -18.72
CA HIS A 26 0.44 -24.97 -19.88
C HIS A 26 0.33 -24.16 -21.19
N ALA A 27 -0.71 -23.34 -21.34
CA ALA A 27 -0.86 -22.48 -22.51
C ALA A 27 0.25 -21.41 -22.57
N ALA A 28 0.60 -20.79 -21.44
CA ALA A 28 1.73 -19.87 -21.36
C ALA A 28 3.07 -20.57 -21.63
N ALA A 29 3.26 -21.77 -21.08
CA ALA A 29 4.46 -22.56 -21.30
C ALA A 29 4.64 -22.92 -22.78
N ALA A 30 3.57 -23.28 -23.48
CA ALA A 30 3.61 -23.54 -24.92
C ALA A 30 4.06 -22.30 -25.71
N ARG A 31 3.46 -21.12 -25.46
CA ARG A 31 3.84 -19.86 -26.11
C ARG A 31 5.31 -19.49 -25.88
N LEU A 32 5.78 -19.65 -24.64
CA LEU A 32 7.17 -19.34 -24.27
C LEU A 32 8.17 -20.33 -24.89
N ARG A 33 7.81 -21.62 -24.98
CA ARG A 33 8.61 -22.64 -25.69
C ARG A 33 8.71 -22.33 -27.18
N GLU A 34 7.61 -21.90 -27.82
CA GLU A 34 7.61 -21.42 -29.21
C GLU A 34 8.52 -20.20 -29.41
N ALA A 35 8.56 -19.29 -28.43
CA ALA A 35 9.49 -18.17 -28.37
C ALA A 35 10.94 -18.56 -27.99
N ARG A 36 11.25 -19.87 -27.94
CA ARG A 36 12.58 -20.47 -27.66
C ARG A 36 13.14 -20.25 -26.25
N TYR A 37 12.28 -20.03 -25.26
CA TYR A 37 12.70 -20.07 -23.86
C TYR A 37 12.81 -21.51 -23.35
N GLU A 38 13.74 -21.73 -22.41
CA GLU A 38 13.74 -22.92 -21.56
C GLU A 38 12.74 -22.67 -20.42
N VAL A 39 11.51 -23.21 -20.54
CA VAL A 39 10.40 -22.87 -19.64
C VAL A 39 10.38 -23.76 -18.41
N ILE A 40 10.24 -23.13 -17.25
CA ILE A 40 9.94 -23.76 -15.97
C ILE A 40 8.48 -23.46 -15.61
N ASP A 41 7.63 -24.49 -15.66
CA ASP A 41 6.22 -24.41 -15.33
C ASP A 41 5.95 -25.12 -13.98
N PRO A 42 5.57 -24.40 -12.91
CA PRO A 42 5.25 -25.03 -11.64
C PRO A 42 4.07 -26.01 -11.69
N ALA A 43 3.18 -25.93 -12.70
CA ALA A 43 2.11 -26.91 -12.88
C ALA A 43 2.63 -28.29 -13.30
N GLU A 44 3.84 -28.38 -13.87
CA GLU A 44 4.51 -29.63 -14.23
C GLU A 44 5.30 -30.24 -13.05
N ASN A 45 5.52 -29.47 -11.97
CA ASN A 45 6.27 -29.92 -10.80
C ASN A 45 5.50 -31.00 -10.01
N PHE A 46 6.26 -31.84 -9.28
CA PHE A 46 5.71 -32.92 -8.43
C PHE A 46 4.71 -33.86 -9.14
N GLY A 47 4.75 -33.93 -10.48
CA GLY A 47 3.79 -34.69 -11.26
C GLY A 47 2.37 -34.12 -11.22
N GLY A 48 2.22 -32.80 -11.08
CA GLY A 48 0.93 -32.12 -10.99
C GLY A 48 0.21 -32.30 -9.64
N ARG A 49 0.91 -32.82 -8.62
CA ARG A 49 0.35 -32.96 -7.28
C ARG A 49 0.03 -31.59 -6.69
N THR A 50 -1.11 -31.51 -6.00
CA THR A 50 -1.61 -30.30 -5.31
C THR A 50 -1.93 -30.55 -3.84
N ASP A 51 -1.58 -31.73 -3.32
CA ASP A 51 -1.93 -32.23 -1.97
C ASP A 51 -0.83 -32.05 -0.91
N LEU A 52 0.39 -31.70 -1.30
CA LEU A 52 1.49 -31.41 -0.37
C LEU A 52 1.27 -30.10 0.40
N PRO A 53 1.93 -29.93 1.57
CA PRO A 53 1.92 -28.67 2.28
C PRO A 53 2.41 -27.51 1.41
N ARG A 54 1.77 -26.35 1.52
CA ARG A 54 2.12 -25.13 0.74
C ARG A 54 3.62 -24.79 0.81
N GLU A 55 4.25 -24.98 1.96
CA GLU A 55 5.68 -24.68 2.13
C GLU A 55 6.59 -25.56 1.28
N THR A 56 6.16 -26.78 0.94
CA THR A 56 6.91 -27.68 0.07
C THR A 56 6.97 -27.15 -1.35
N TYR A 57 5.82 -26.73 -1.90
CA TYR A 57 5.77 -26.07 -3.21
C TYR A 57 6.59 -24.79 -3.18
N LEU A 58 6.37 -23.93 -2.19
CA LEU A 58 7.07 -22.65 -2.12
C LEU A 58 8.61 -22.80 -2.02
N ARG A 59 9.12 -23.80 -1.29
CA ARG A 59 10.57 -24.07 -1.24
C ARG A 59 11.12 -24.46 -2.61
N ALA A 60 10.37 -25.27 -3.37
CA ALA A 60 10.76 -25.64 -4.72
C ALA A 60 10.69 -24.45 -5.68
N ASP A 61 9.60 -23.68 -5.63
CA ASP A 61 9.37 -22.52 -6.49
C ASP A 61 10.47 -21.47 -6.31
N VAL A 62 10.87 -21.17 -5.07
CA VAL A 62 11.98 -20.24 -4.78
C VAL A 62 13.29 -20.69 -5.43
N ILE A 63 13.62 -21.99 -5.35
CA ILE A 63 14.83 -22.54 -5.97
C ILE A 63 14.74 -22.41 -7.50
N LEU A 64 13.58 -22.74 -8.07
CA LEU A 64 13.37 -22.72 -9.51
C LEU A 64 13.42 -21.31 -10.09
N VAL A 65 12.72 -20.35 -9.47
CA VAL A 65 12.73 -18.93 -9.84
C VAL A 65 14.15 -18.39 -9.78
N ALA A 66 14.90 -18.68 -8.70
CA ALA A 66 16.26 -18.19 -8.52
C ALA A 66 17.28 -18.72 -9.56
N GLN A 67 16.93 -19.76 -10.31
CA GLN A 67 17.77 -20.30 -11.38
C GLN A 67 17.33 -19.85 -12.79
N CYS A 68 16.32 -18.99 -12.89
CA CYS A 68 15.81 -18.47 -14.17
C CYS A 68 16.41 -17.10 -14.50
N ASP A 69 16.34 -16.73 -15.79
CA ASP A 69 16.81 -15.43 -16.29
C ASP A 69 15.69 -14.40 -16.40
N ALA A 70 14.43 -14.84 -16.37
CA ALA A 70 13.22 -14.02 -16.46
C ALA A 70 12.03 -14.69 -15.74
N ILE A 71 10.97 -13.93 -15.51
CA ILE A 71 9.69 -14.44 -15.01
C ILE A 71 8.55 -14.00 -15.94
N ALA A 72 7.60 -14.89 -16.23
CA ALA A 72 6.41 -14.61 -17.01
C ALA A 72 5.17 -14.66 -16.09
N MET A 73 4.41 -13.56 -16.05
CA MET A 73 3.31 -13.37 -15.13
C MET A 73 1.97 -13.60 -15.84
N LEU A 74 1.15 -14.51 -15.31
CA LEU A 74 -0.21 -14.78 -15.77
C LEU A 74 -1.19 -13.69 -15.26
N PRO A 75 -2.33 -13.48 -15.95
CA PRO A 75 -3.37 -12.57 -15.48
C PRO A 75 -3.83 -12.85 -14.04
N GLY A 76 -4.05 -11.78 -13.27
CA GLY A 76 -4.46 -11.87 -11.87
C GLY A 76 -3.34 -12.23 -10.89
N TRP A 77 -2.07 -12.24 -11.31
CA TRP A 77 -0.93 -12.51 -10.43
C TRP A 77 -0.86 -11.58 -9.21
N GLN A 78 -1.37 -10.34 -9.32
CA GLN A 78 -1.39 -9.34 -8.26
C GLN A 78 -2.21 -9.79 -7.04
N GLU A 79 -3.20 -10.65 -7.25
CA GLU A 79 -4.04 -11.21 -6.19
C GLU A 79 -3.46 -12.53 -5.63
N SER A 80 -2.56 -13.17 -6.36
CA SER A 80 -1.91 -14.42 -5.94
C SER A 80 -0.80 -14.15 -4.92
N ARG A 81 -0.98 -14.67 -3.70
CA ARG A 81 0.05 -14.59 -2.65
C ARG A 81 1.37 -15.26 -3.05
N GLY A 82 1.30 -16.35 -3.83
CA GLY A 82 2.50 -17.04 -4.35
C GLY A 82 3.19 -16.22 -5.43
N ALA A 83 2.43 -15.81 -6.46
CA ALA A 83 2.98 -15.08 -7.60
C ALA A 83 3.58 -13.73 -7.20
N LYS A 84 2.99 -13.03 -6.24
CA LYS A 84 3.59 -11.81 -5.67
C LYS A 84 4.98 -12.04 -5.08
N LEU A 85 5.18 -13.14 -4.35
CA LEU A 85 6.47 -13.47 -3.72
C LEU A 85 7.51 -13.84 -4.78
N GLU A 86 7.13 -14.63 -5.78
CA GLU A 86 7.99 -15.00 -6.91
C GLU A 86 8.38 -13.76 -7.73
N TYR A 87 7.45 -12.85 -7.98
CA TYR A 87 7.71 -11.57 -8.63
C TYR A 87 8.68 -10.68 -7.83
N LEU A 88 8.49 -10.57 -6.51
CA LEU A 88 9.44 -9.82 -5.67
C LEU A 88 10.84 -10.44 -5.70
N LEU A 89 10.95 -11.77 -5.65
CA LEU A 89 12.23 -12.47 -5.77
C LEU A 89 12.88 -12.19 -7.13
N ALA A 90 12.11 -12.27 -8.23
CA ALA A 90 12.60 -11.95 -9.56
C ALA A 90 13.09 -10.50 -9.66
N ARG A 91 12.38 -9.55 -9.07
CA ARG A 91 12.78 -8.13 -8.99
C ARG A 91 14.07 -7.93 -8.20
N GLU A 92 14.22 -8.59 -7.05
CA GLU A 92 15.44 -8.54 -6.23
C GLU A 92 16.65 -9.10 -7.00
N LEU A 93 16.43 -10.13 -7.80
CA LEU A 93 17.44 -10.74 -8.67
C LEU A 93 17.65 -9.99 -10.00
N ASN A 94 17.02 -8.82 -10.18
CA ASN A 94 17.06 -8.01 -11.42
C ASN A 94 16.61 -8.77 -12.68
N MET A 95 15.72 -9.75 -12.52
CA MET A 95 15.12 -10.49 -13.63
C MET A 95 14.00 -9.67 -14.27
N PRO A 96 13.94 -9.56 -15.61
CA PRO A 96 12.80 -8.95 -16.29
C PRO A 96 11.53 -9.78 -16.07
N ALA A 97 10.43 -9.07 -15.81
CA ALA A 97 9.09 -9.64 -15.74
C ALA A 97 8.34 -9.38 -17.05
N LEU A 98 7.81 -10.44 -17.66
CA LEU A 98 7.04 -10.41 -18.89
C LEU A 98 5.57 -10.73 -18.62
N ASP A 99 4.68 -10.23 -19.45
CA ASP A 99 3.30 -10.70 -19.53
C ASP A 99 3.26 -12.07 -20.23
N ALA A 100 2.65 -13.07 -19.60
CA ALA A 100 2.65 -14.45 -20.09
C ALA A 100 1.72 -14.70 -21.31
N GLU A 101 0.89 -13.72 -21.69
CA GLU A 101 0.04 -13.79 -22.87
C GLU A 101 0.68 -13.09 -24.07
N THR A 102 1.24 -11.89 -23.86
CA THR A 102 1.79 -11.03 -24.91
C THR A 102 3.30 -11.15 -25.09
N LEU A 103 4.00 -11.75 -24.12
CA LEU A 103 5.46 -11.87 -24.04
C LEU A 103 6.21 -10.52 -23.98
N GLN A 104 5.49 -9.42 -23.79
CA GLN A 104 6.08 -8.10 -23.64
C GLN A 104 6.52 -7.87 -22.19
N PRO A 105 7.55 -7.03 -21.95
CA PRO A 105 7.88 -6.59 -20.60
C PRO A 105 6.68 -5.94 -19.92
N LEU A 106 6.49 -6.22 -18.63
CA LEU A 106 5.50 -5.50 -17.84
C LEU A 106 5.93 -4.03 -17.70
N GLU A 107 5.10 -3.11 -18.19
CA GLU A 107 5.30 -1.67 -18.01
C GLU A 107 4.83 -1.25 -16.61
N ASN A 108 5.69 -0.56 -15.85
CA ASN A 108 5.42 -0.07 -14.49
C ASN A 108 4.67 -1.06 -13.57
N PRO A 109 5.17 -2.30 -13.39
CA PRO A 109 4.49 -3.27 -12.56
C PRO A 109 4.41 -2.76 -11.11
N PRO A 110 3.21 -2.77 -10.49
CA PRO A 110 3.03 -2.25 -9.14
C PRO A 110 3.93 -3.01 -8.16
N VAL A 111 4.48 -2.32 -7.16
CA VAL A 111 5.14 -2.97 -6.03
C VAL A 111 4.04 -3.67 -5.21
N PRO A 112 3.97 -5.01 -5.20
CA PRO A 112 2.87 -5.69 -4.56
C PRO A 112 2.95 -5.53 -3.05
N ALA A 113 1.83 -5.18 -2.42
CA ALA A 113 1.69 -5.35 -0.97
C ALA A 113 1.69 -6.85 -0.65
N VAL A 114 2.73 -7.33 0.05
CA VAL A 114 2.87 -8.74 0.42
C VAL A 114 2.67 -8.92 1.92
N SER A 115 1.60 -9.64 2.28
CA SER A 115 1.39 -10.13 3.65
C SER A 115 2.06 -11.50 3.82
N LEU A 116 3.32 -11.49 4.29
CA LEU A 116 4.06 -12.71 4.59
C LEU A 116 3.52 -13.34 5.89
N HIS A 117 3.03 -14.57 5.80
CA HIS A 117 2.25 -15.21 6.88
C HIS A 117 3.02 -15.43 8.20
N GLN A 118 4.35 -15.57 8.13
CA GLN A 118 5.22 -15.80 9.28
C GLN A 118 6.20 -14.66 9.55
N LEU A 119 6.21 -13.64 8.69
CA LEU A 119 6.98 -12.42 8.90
C LEU A 119 6.01 -11.40 9.45
N LYS A 120 6.10 -11.17 10.77
CA LYS A 120 5.70 -9.86 11.28
C LYS A 120 6.69 -8.89 10.66
N LEU A 121 6.21 -8.01 9.79
CA LEU A 121 6.87 -6.73 9.62
C LEU A 121 6.84 -6.09 11.00
N VAL A 122 7.90 -6.30 11.77
CA VAL A 122 8.24 -5.41 12.85
C VAL A 122 8.74 -4.19 12.11
N THR A 123 7.82 -3.32 11.72
CA THR A 123 8.19 -1.92 11.78
C THR A 123 8.67 -1.76 13.22
N ASP A 124 9.92 -1.34 13.41
CA ASP A 124 10.33 -0.78 14.69
C ASP A 124 9.43 0.44 14.89
N ALA A 125 8.21 0.20 15.32
CA ALA A 125 7.28 1.20 15.74
C ALA A 125 7.57 1.35 17.23
N PRO A 126 8.36 2.36 17.66
CA PRO A 126 8.01 2.98 18.92
C PRO A 126 6.51 3.30 18.81
N GLY A 127 5.71 2.98 19.82
CA GLY A 127 4.24 3.03 19.73
C GLY A 127 3.73 4.28 18.99
N GLU A 128 2.59 4.17 18.30
CA GLU A 128 2.00 5.15 17.34
C GLU A 128 2.63 6.54 17.43
N THR A 129 3.19 7.09 16.36
CA THR A 129 3.77 8.44 16.42
C THR A 129 2.67 9.47 16.65
N VAL A 130 3.03 10.65 17.17
CA VAL A 130 2.08 11.78 17.34
C VAL A 130 1.38 12.12 16.02
N LEU A 131 2.13 12.10 14.91
CA LEU A 131 1.59 12.41 13.59
C LEU A 131 0.64 11.33 13.08
N ALA A 132 0.98 10.05 13.27
CA ALA A 132 0.11 8.94 12.88
C ALA A 132 -1.23 8.96 13.63
N GLU A 133 -1.18 9.24 14.93
CA GLU A 133 -2.38 9.41 15.76
C GLU A 133 -3.21 10.60 15.27
N ALA A 134 -2.58 11.75 15.01
CA ALA A 134 -3.23 12.95 14.51
C ALA A 134 -3.94 12.72 13.16
N ILE A 135 -3.30 12.04 12.22
CA ILE A 135 -3.90 11.65 10.94
C ILE A 135 -5.14 10.80 11.22
N ARG A 136 -4.99 9.70 11.97
CA ARG A 136 -6.09 8.77 12.25
C ARG A 136 -7.30 9.44 12.89
N ILE A 137 -7.10 10.36 13.84
CA ILE A 137 -8.22 11.05 14.51
C ILE A 137 -8.81 12.19 13.69
N THR A 138 -8.15 12.69 12.65
CA THR A 138 -8.69 13.73 11.77
C THR A 138 -9.15 13.18 10.42
N ASP A 139 -8.95 11.88 10.20
CA ASP A 139 -9.38 11.17 9.00
C ASP A 139 -10.89 10.89 8.99
N GLY A 140 -11.39 10.33 7.87
CA GLY A 140 -12.79 10.29 7.47
C GLY A 140 -13.85 9.78 8.47
N SER A 141 -13.46 9.12 9.58
CA SER A 141 -14.40 8.74 10.64
C SER A 141 -15.01 9.95 11.38
N ARG A 142 -14.28 11.06 11.55
CA ARG A 142 -14.85 12.31 12.13
C ARG A 142 -15.66 13.13 11.14
N GLN A 143 -15.34 13.06 9.85
CA GLN A 143 -16.06 13.80 8.81
C GLN A 143 -17.50 13.29 8.67
N ALA A 144 -17.74 12.01 8.97
CA ALA A 144 -19.07 11.41 9.04
C ALA A 144 -19.94 12.00 10.18
N ASP A 145 -19.33 12.35 11.32
CA ASP A 145 -20.04 12.84 12.50
C ASP A 145 -20.21 14.38 12.52
N TYR A 146 -19.24 15.13 11.99
CA TYR A 146 -19.19 16.60 12.12
C TYR A 146 -19.15 17.38 10.79
N GLY A 147 -19.02 16.69 9.65
CA GLY A 147 -18.82 17.29 8.34
C GLY A 147 -17.38 17.73 8.09
N HIS A 148 -17.14 18.47 6.99
CA HIS A 148 -15.82 18.96 6.65
C HIS A 148 -15.33 19.99 7.69
N PRO A 149 -14.05 19.99 8.13
CA PRO A 149 -13.55 20.93 9.15
C PRO A 149 -13.84 22.41 8.84
N ARG A 150 -13.82 22.78 7.56
CA ARG A 150 -14.24 24.11 7.08
C ARG A 150 -15.62 24.53 7.60
N ASP A 151 -16.59 23.62 7.60
CA ASP A 151 -17.97 23.93 8.01
C ASP A 151 -18.06 24.12 9.53
N ASP A 152 -17.37 23.26 10.29
CA ASP A 152 -17.36 23.35 11.74
C ASP A 152 -16.61 24.59 12.26
N PHE A 153 -15.46 24.86 11.66
CA PHE A 153 -14.70 26.07 11.97
C PHE A 153 -15.42 27.33 11.49
N ALA A 154 -16.18 27.31 10.39
CA ALA A 154 -17.00 28.46 9.99
C ALA A 154 -18.08 28.78 11.04
N ARG A 155 -18.78 27.76 11.58
CA ARG A 155 -19.75 27.95 12.66
C ARG A 155 -19.08 28.49 13.93
N THR A 156 -17.92 27.93 14.30
CA THR A 156 -17.14 28.38 15.46
C THR A 156 -16.70 29.84 15.29
N ALA A 157 -16.19 30.19 14.12
CA ALA A 157 -15.72 31.53 13.78
C ALA A 157 -16.85 32.57 13.87
N LEU A 158 -18.05 32.23 13.39
CA LEU A 158 -19.24 33.07 13.52
C LEU A 158 -19.60 33.32 14.99
N MET A 159 -19.62 32.26 15.80
CA MET A 159 -19.91 32.38 17.25
C MET A 159 -18.86 33.26 17.95
N TRP A 160 -17.58 33.07 17.64
CA TRP A 160 -16.49 33.83 18.25
C TRP A 160 -16.53 35.30 17.84
N THR A 161 -16.87 35.59 16.57
CA THR A 161 -17.09 36.95 16.08
C THR A 161 -18.19 37.64 16.88
N GLY A 162 -19.32 36.98 17.11
CA GLY A 162 -20.40 37.52 17.94
C GLY A 162 -19.99 37.76 19.40
N ILE A 163 -19.29 36.81 20.02
CA ILE A 163 -18.81 36.92 21.41
C ILE A 163 -17.81 38.06 21.58
N LEU A 164 -16.93 38.26 20.60
CA LEU A 164 -15.84 39.23 20.64
C LEU A 164 -16.18 40.55 19.96
N ALA A 165 -17.40 40.73 19.44
CA ALA A 165 -17.80 41.88 18.64
C ALA A 165 -17.44 43.23 19.28
N GLY A 166 -17.66 43.40 20.59
CA GLY A 166 -17.34 44.64 21.31
C GLY A 166 -15.83 44.92 21.50
N LYS A 167 -14.96 43.98 21.12
CA LYS A 167 -13.50 44.10 21.17
C LYS A 167 -12.85 44.08 19.78
N LEU A 168 -13.58 43.62 18.77
CA LEU A 168 -13.11 43.60 17.39
C LEU A 168 -13.17 45.02 16.80
N ARG A 169 -12.35 45.26 15.79
CA ARG A 169 -12.45 46.50 14.99
C ARG A 169 -13.75 46.45 14.19
N ASP A 170 -14.31 47.62 13.87
CA ASP A 170 -15.53 47.70 13.06
C ASP A 170 -15.37 46.94 11.74
N GLY A 171 -16.29 46.01 11.49
CA GLY A 171 -16.30 45.15 10.30
C GLY A 171 -15.27 44.01 10.30
N ALA A 172 -14.52 43.80 11.38
CA ALA A 172 -13.62 42.64 11.49
C ALA A 172 -14.38 41.38 11.91
N GLU A 173 -14.04 40.26 11.28
CA GLU A 173 -14.62 38.95 11.56
C GLU A 173 -13.52 37.92 11.74
N ILE A 174 -13.80 36.89 12.55
CA ILE A 174 -12.95 35.71 12.65
C ILE A 174 -13.37 34.75 11.53
N THR A 175 -12.39 34.14 10.90
CA THR A 175 -12.55 33.23 9.76
C THR A 175 -12.35 31.77 10.18
N ALA A 176 -12.87 30.84 9.36
CA ALA A 176 -12.68 29.41 9.59
C ALA A 176 -11.20 28.99 9.59
N ALA A 177 -10.34 29.70 8.86
CA ALA A 177 -8.90 29.41 8.81
C ALA A 177 -8.16 29.83 10.09
N GLU A 178 -8.67 30.82 10.84
CA GLU A 178 -8.05 31.31 12.08
C GLU A 178 -8.40 30.45 13.30
N VAL A 179 -9.54 29.75 13.28
CA VAL A 179 -9.97 28.88 14.36
C VAL A 179 -8.94 27.79 14.69
N PRO A 180 -8.45 26.96 13.76
CA PRO A 180 -7.47 25.93 14.10
C PRO A 180 -6.15 26.53 14.61
N LEU A 181 -5.74 27.72 14.14
CA LEU A 181 -4.55 28.41 14.65
C LEU A 181 -4.73 28.82 16.12
N CYS A 182 -5.89 29.35 16.48
CA CYS A 182 -6.23 29.64 17.86
C CYS A 182 -6.24 28.37 18.73
N MET A 183 -6.75 27.26 18.19
CA MET A 183 -6.76 25.98 18.90
C MET A 183 -5.35 25.42 19.12
N ILE A 184 -4.43 25.58 18.15
CA ILE A 184 -3.00 25.29 18.33
C ILE A 184 -2.44 26.11 19.48
N ALA A 185 -2.73 27.41 19.53
CA ALA A 185 -2.26 28.28 20.61
C ALA A 185 -2.72 27.79 22.00
N VAL A 186 -3.97 27.32 22.13
CA VAL A 186 -4.48 26.72 23.37
C VAL A 186 -3.66 25.48 23.77
N LYS A 187 -3.31 24.63 22.81
CA LYS A 187 -2.53 23.41 23.06
C LYS A 187 -1.07 23.71 23.36
N LEU A 188 -0.48 24.73 22.73
CA LEU A 188 0.85 25.24 23.08
C LEU A 188 0.89 25.76 24.52
N ALA A 189 -0.13 26.51 24.96
CA ALA A 189 -0.23 26.99 26.33
C ALA A 189 -0.37 25.84 27.35
N ARG A 190 -1.13 24.79 27.02
CA ARG A 190 -1.21 23.57 27.86
C ARG A 190 0.12 22.84 27.92
N GLN A 191 0.82 22.75 26.78
CA GLN A 191 2.10 22.09 26.64
C GLN A 191 3.21 22.82 27.42
N SER A 192 3.19 24.16 27.46
CA SER A 192 4.16 24.95 28.25
C SER A 192 3.95 24.81 29.76
N HIS A 193 2.73 24.50 30.22
CA HIS A 193 2.46 24.25 31.63
C HIS A 193 2.84 22.81 32.05
N ARG A 194 2.41 21.81 31.28
CA ARG A 194 2.74 20.40 31.53
C ARG A 194 2.71 19.60 30.25
N HIS A 195 3.79 18.86 29.99
CA HIS A 195 3.84 17.97 28.86
C HIS A 195 2.82 16.83 28.95
N LYS A 196 2.04 16.67 27.89
CA LYS A 196 1.19 15.52 27.62
C LYS A 196 1.26 15.20 26.13
N ARG A 197 1.25 13.92 25.79
CA ARG A 197 1.20 13.45 24.39
C ARG A 197 0.01 14.04 23.63
N ASP A 198 -1.17 14.03 24.25
CA ASP A 198 -2.42 14.64 23.76
C ASP A 198 -2.22 16.07 23.23
N ASN A 199 -1.46 16.92 23.95
CA ASN A 199 -1.20 18.29 23.50
C ASN A 199 -0.50 18.32 22.12
N LEU A 200 0.48 17.43 21.91
CA LEU A 200 1.21 17.37 20.64
C LEU A 200 0.35 16.76 19.52
N VAL A 201 -0.46 15.76 19.85
CA VAL A 201 -1.42 15.14 18.93
C VAL A 201 -2.46 16.16 18.46
N ASP A 202 -3.00 16.95 19.38
CA ASP A 202 -3.94 18.02 19.04
C ASP A 202 -3.29 19.11 18.18
N ILE A 203 -2.05 19.52 18.47
CA ILE A 203 -1.33 20.51 17.65
C ILE A 203 -1.20 20.00 16.21
N ALA A 204 -0.77 18.74 16.04
CA ALA A 204 -0.68 18.12 14.72
C ALA A 204 -2.05 18.00 14.03
N GLY A 205 -3.09 17.61 14.77
CA GLY A 205 -4.46 17.51 14.25
C GLY A 205 -5.04 18.85 13.81
N TYR A 206 -4.86 19.91 14.60
CA TYR A 206 -5.28 21.25 14.22
C TYR A 206 -4.47 21.81 13.04
N SER A 207 -3.18 21.47 12.94
CA SER A 207 -2.37 21.84 11.78
C SER A 207 -2.88 21.19 10.50
N ARG A 208 -3.22 19.90 10.55
CA ARG A 208 -3.81 19.20 9.40
C ARG A 208 -5.17 19.75 9.02
N THR A 209 -6.07 19.96 9.98
CA THR A 209 -7.38 20.55 9.68
C THR A 209 -7.29 21.99 9.17
N ALA A 210 -6.24 22.74 9.52
CA ALA A 210 -5.96 24.03 8.88
C ALA A 210 -5.60 23.87 7.39
N ALA A 211 -4.77 22.88 7.03
CA ALA A 211 -4.45 22.56 5.64
C ALA A 211 -5.71 22.16 4.83
N MET A 212 -6.59 21.35 5.42
CA MET A 212 -7.89 21.00 4.81
C MET A 212 -8.78 22.23 4.56
N VAL A 213 -8.81 23.17 5.51
CA VAL A 213 -9.57 24.42 5.37
C VAL A 213 -8.99 25.28 4.26
N ALA A 214 -7.67 25.29 4.10
CA ALA A 214 -6.96 25.96 3.01
C ALA A 214 -7.12 25.26 1.65
N GLY A 215 -7.57 24.00 1.63
CA GLY A 215 -7.72 23.20 0.41
C GLY A 215 -6.42 22.53 -0.06
N GLU A 216 -5.47 22.35 0.85
CA GLU A 216 -4.18 21.67 0.60
C GLU A 216 -4.25 20.15 0.84
N GLU A 217 -5.31 19.69 1.50
CA GLU A 217 -5.69 18.28 1.73
C GLU A 217 -7.20 18.09 1.54
#